data_AF-A0A535H357-F1
#
_entry.id   AF-A0A535H357-F1
#
_cell.length_a   1.000
_cell.length_b   1.000
_cell.length_c   1.000
_cell.angle_alpha   90.00
_cell.angle_beta   90.00
_cell.angle_gamma   90.00
#
_symmetry.space_group_name_H-M   'P 1'
#
loop_
_entity.id
_entity.type
_entity.pdbx_description
1 polymer ?
#
loop_
_entity_poly.entity_id
_entity_poly.type
_entity_poly.pdbx_seq_one_letter_code
_entity_poly.pdbx_strand_id
1 'polypeptide(L)'
;MSRAWGGRNRCGGSRAAAEPVADAAVLTVEPGPGFVARLQEALRDAADAKRILIQTNPLSPPEASRAGDAVGVVAVPMSDTVKEVVDGRVRRTVPRETLVQLTGPWVFDREALTDAQARVAGGQAQITDMIGFCEAAHLRVRVLAQR
;
A
#
# COMPACT_ATOMS: atom_id res chain seq x y z
N MET A 1 32.94 47.38 42.62
CA MET A 1 32.06 46.25 43.00
C MET A 1 31.41 45.70 41.74
N SER A 2 31.98 44.63 41.22
CA SER A 2 31.61 43.98 39.95
C SER A 2 30.38 43.10 40.15
N ARG A 3 29.34 43.26 39.32
CA ARG A 3 28.24 42.28 39.21
C ARG A 3 28.32 41.62 37.84
N ALA A 4 28.31 40.29 37.90
CA ALA A 4 28.64 39.37 36.83
C ALA A 4 27.60 39.39 35.71
N TRP A 5 28.10 39.48 34.48
CA TRP A 5 27.39 39.06 33.28
C TRP A 5 27.45 37.53 33.23
N GLY A 6 26.31 36.86 33.39
CA GLY A 6 26.23 35.41 33.33
C GLY A 6 24.90 34.98 32.75
N GLY A 7 24.93 34.42 31.54
CA GLY A 7 23.79 33.69 30.97
C GLY A 7 23.55 33.99 29.51
N ARG A 8 24.22 33.23 28.63
CA ARG A 8 23.97 33.23 27.18
C ARG A 8 22.53 32.81 26.91
N ASN A 9 21.76 33.69 26.28
CA ASN A 9 20.51 33.32 25.62
C ASN A 9 20.86 32.36 24.48
N ARG A 10 20.71 31.05 24.71
CA ARG A 10 20.67 30.07 23.63
C ARG A 10 19.34 30.24 22.91
N CYS A 11 19.34 31.04 21.86
CA CYS A 11 18.38 30.91 20.76
C CYS A 11 18.61 29.52 20.14
N GLY A 12 17.92 28.53 20.67
CA GLY A 12 18.08 27.12 20.33
C GLY A 12 16.81 26.58 19.70
N GLY A 13 16.74 26.70 18.37
CA GLY A 13 16.15 25.71 17.47
C GLY A 13 14.66 25.44 17.58
N SER A 14 13.91 25.91 16.59
CA SER A 14 12.72 25.23 16.10
C SER A 14 13.08 23.77 15.80
N ARG A 15 12.86 22.85 16.74
CA ARG A 15 12.84 21.41 16.46
C ARG A 15 11.41 21.06 16.08
N ALA A 16 11.05 21.34 14.84
CA ALA A 16 10.19 20.39 14.13
C ALA A 16 11.05 19.12 13.97
N ALA A 17 11.04 18.27 15.00
CA ALA A 17 11.53 16.92 14.85
C ALA A 17 10.50 16.22 13.97
N ALA A 18 10.75 16.17 12.66
CA ALA A 18 10.19 15.10 11.87
C ALA A 18 10.77 13.82 12.46
N GLU A 19 9.93 13.11 13.22
CA GLU A 19 10.25 11.78 13.72
C GLU A 19 10.67 10.89 12.54
N PRO A 20 11.62 9.95 12.75
CA PRO A 20 12.15 9.15 11.66
C PRO A 20 11.02 8.36 10.99
N VAL A 21 10.72 8.72 9.75
CA VAL A 21 9.91 7.92 8.81
C VAL A 21 10.76 6.71 8.42
N ALA A 22 10.92 5.74 9.33
CA ALA A 22 11.82 4.60 9.14
C ALA A 22 11.23 3.26 9.61
N ASP A 23 9.89 3.14 9.63
CA ASP A 23 9.19 1.87 9.96
C ASP A 23 8.42 1.30 8.75
N ALA A 24 8.71 1.82 7.55
CA ALA A 24 8.02 1.47 6.32
C ALA A 24 9.02 1.04 5.22
N ALA A 25 8.73 -0.07 4.55
CA ALA A 25 9.45 -0.51 3.36
C ALA A 25 8.59 -0.31 2.11
N VAL A 26 9.23 0.11 1.00
CA VAL A 26 8.59 0.19 -0.30
C VAL A 26 9.11 -0.95 -1.16
N LEU A 27 8.20 -1.78 -1.68
CA LEU A 27 8.48 -2.93 -2.51
C LEU A 27 7.87 -2.72 -3.88
N THR A 28 8.60 -3.08 -4.93
CA THR A 28 8.06 -3.18 -6.29
C THR A 28 7.94 -4.65 -6.63
N VAL A 29 6.71 -5.11 -6.88
CA VAL A 29 6.43 -6.52 -7.21
C VAL A 29 5.66 -6.57 -8.50
N GLU A 30 6.33 -7.05 -9.55
CA GLU A 30 5.74 -7.19 -10.88
C GLU A 30 4.66 -8.29 -10.88
N PRO A 31 3.50 -8.07 -11.53
CA PRO A 31 2.47 -9.10 -11.69
C PRO A 31 2.93 -10.23 -12.63
N GLY A 32 2.12 -11.28 -12.73
CA GLY A 32 2.33 -12.46 -13.58
C GLY A 32 2.63 -13.76 -12.81
N PRO A 33 2.89 -14.87 -13.52
CA PRO A 33 3.19 -16.16 -12.92
C PRO A 33 4.31 -16.08 -11.86
N GLY A 34 4.15 -16.79 -10.74
CA GLY A 34 5.10 -16.75 -9.63
C GLY A 34 5.08 -15.45 -8.83
N PHE A 35 4.03 -14.63 -8.95
CA PHE A 35 3.84 -13.40 -8.19
C PHE A 35 4.04 -13.59 -6.68
N VAL A 36 3.42 -14.62 -6.08
CA VAL A 36 3.51 -14.87 -4.63
C VAL A 36 4.94 -15.17 -4.18
N ALA A 37 5.71 -15.91 -4.97
CA ALA A 37 7.11 -16.19 -4.65
C ALA A 37 7.97 -14.92 -4.67
N ARG A 38 7.75 -14.03 -5.66
CA ARG A 38 8.41 -12.72 -5.74
C ARG A 38 8.04 -11.82 -4.55
N LEU A 39 6.76 -11.82 -4.17
CA LEU A 39 6.29 -11.09 -2.99
C LEU A 39 6.95 -11.60 -1.69
N GLN A 40 7.05 -12.92 -1.53
CA GLN A 40 7.72 -13.55 -0.39
C GLN A 40 9.20 -13.20 -0.32
N GLU A 41 9.89 -13.20 -1.46
CA GLU A 41 11.30 -12.79 -1.56
C GLU A 41 11.50 -11.34 -1.15
N ALA A 42 10.75 -10.41 -1.75
CA ALA A 42 10.81 -8.98 -1.43
C ALA A 42 10.50 -8.69 0.06
N LEU A 43 9.61 -9.46 0.68
CA LEU A 43 9.27 -9.30 2.09
C LEU A 43 10.34 -9.78 3.07
N ARG A 44 11.15 -10.77 2.66
CA ARG A 44 12.32 -11.21 3.43
C ARG A 44 13.40 -10.12 3.45
N ASP A 45 13.59 -9.42 2.34
CA ASP A 45 14.56 -8.32 2.24
C ASP A 45 14.16 -7.09 3.07
N ALA A 46 12.86 -6.95 3.38
CA ALA A 46 12.30 -5.87 4.19
C ALA A 46 12.01 -6.26 5.66
N ALA A 47 12.68 -7.28 6.20
CA ALA A 47 12.30 -7.99 7.43
C ALA A 47 11.87 -7.10 8.62
N ASP A 48 12.54 -5.97 8.84
CA ASP A 48 12.34 -5.11 10.02
C ASP A 48 11.22 -4.07 9.87
N ALA A 49 10.69 -3.86 8.65
CA ALA A 49 9.68 -2.84 8.42
C ALA A 49 8.28 -3.29 8.90
N LYS A 50 7.64 -2.53 9.78
CA LYS A 50 6.27 -2.86 10.24
C LYS A 50 5.20 -2.53 9.21
N ARG A 51 5.44 -1.52 8.36
CA ARG A 51 4.53 -1.14 7.27
C ARG A 51 5.16 -1.47 5.92
N ILE A 52 4.40 -2.08 5.03
CA ILE A 52 4.86 -2.43 3.69
C ILE A 52 4.00 -1.68 2.67
N LEU A 53 4.64 -0.90 1.81
CA LEU A 53 4.03 -0.28 0.65
C LEU A 53 4.43 -1.09 -0.59
N ILE A 54 3.45 -1.64 -1.30
CA ILE A 54 3.71 -2.43 -2.51
C ILE A 54 3.25 -1.62 -3.72
N GLN A 55 4.22 -1.19 -4.52
CA GLN A 55 3.99 -0.53 -5.79
C GLN A 55 3.75 -1.58 -6.87
N THR A 56 2.58 -1.54 -7.47
CA THR A 56 2.24 -2.26 -8.70
C THR A 56 2.34 -1.35 -9.94
N ASN A 57 2.59 -0.04 -9.72
CA ASN A 57 2.84 0.96 -10.74
C ASN A 57 3.83 2.02 -10.16
N PRO A 58 4.94 2.34 -10.84
CA PRO A 58 5.96 3.26 -10.32
C PRO A 58 5.53 4.74 -10.21
N LEU A 59 4.35 5.13 -10.71
CA LEU A 59 3.96 6.54 -10.83
C LEU A 59 3.20 7.14 -9.62
N SER A 60 2.85 6.34 -8.60
CA SER A 60 2.02 6.83 -7.49
C SER A 60 2.84 7.24 -6.25
N PRO A 61 2.72 8.49 -5.76
CA PRO A 61 3.41 8.93 -4.55
C PRO A 61 2.84 8.27 -3.26
N PRO A 62 3.66 8.07 -2.23
CA PRO A 62 3.36 7.22 -1.06
C PRO A 62 2.48 7.88 0.03
N GLU A 63 1.59 8.82 -0.30
CA GLU A 63 0.77 9.54 0.70
C GLU A 63 -0.31 8.66 1.39
N ALA A 64 -0.40 7.38 1.01
CA ALA A 64 -1.35 6.40 1.53
C ALA A 64 -1.05 5.89 2.96
N SER A 65 0.11 6.23 3.53
CA SER A 65 0.62 5.64 4.78
C SER A 65 -0.12 6.07 6.07
N ARG A 66 -1.14 6.93 5.98
CA ARG A 66 -1.89 7.44 7.15
C ARG A 66 -3.12 6.64 7.56
N ALA A 67 -3.48 5.58 6.85
CA ALA A 67 -4.61 4.75 7.24
C ALA A 67 -4.19 3.76 8.35
N GLY A 68 -4.85 3.82 9.51
CA GLY A 68 -4.69 2.86 10.62
C GLY A 68 -5.32 1.49 10.34
N ASP A 69 -5.57 1.16 9.07
CA ASP A 69 -6.11 -0.12 8.64
C ASP A 69 -4.98 -1.06 8.21
N ALA A 70 -5.14 -2.34 8.57
CA ALA A 70 -4.14 -3.38 8.31
C ALA A 70 -3.85 -3.60 6.82
N VAL A 71 -4.83 -3.35 5.94
CA VAL A 71 -4.69 -3.48 4.47
C VAL A 71 -5.45 -2.36 3.76
N GLY A 72 -4.78 -1.64 2.87
CA GLY A 72 -5.39 -0.61 2.05
C GLY A 72 -4.76 -0.49 0.67
N VAL A 73 -5.46 0.17 -0.25
CA VAL A 73 -4.97 0.42 -1.62
C VAL A 73 -5.46 1.76 -2.12
N VAL A 74 -4.58 2.52 -2.77
CA VAL A 74 -4.98 3.76 -3.44
C VAL A 74 -5.77 3.45 -4.70
N ALA A 75 -6.88 4.16 -4.86
CA ALA A 75 -7.74 4.05 -6.03
C ALA A 75 -8.28 5.41 -6.47
N VAL A 76 -8.67 5.48 -7.74
CA VAL A 76 -9.39 6.61 -8.33
C VAL A 76 -10.80 6.18 -8.76
N PRO A 77 -11.82 7.05 -8.67
CA PRO A 77 -13.14 6.75 -9.21
C PRO A 77 -13.09 6.52 -10.73
N MET A 78 -13.95 5.64 -11.24
CA MET A 78 -14.11 5.47 -12.69
C MET A 78 -14.78 6.72 -13.31
N SER A 79 -14.11 7.39 -14.24
CA SER A 79 -14.67 8.52 -14.99
C SER A 79 -15.51 8.07 -16.18
N ASP A 80 -15.12 6.98 -16.82
CA ASP A 80 -15.71 6.59 -18.10
C ASP A 80 -16.90 5.66 -17.91
N THR A 81 -17.69 5.50 -18.98
CA THR A 81 -18.81 4.54 -18.96
C THR A 81 -18.25 3.12 -19.04
N VAL A 82 -18.50 2.32 -17.99
CA VAL A 82 -18.05 0.93 -17.93
C VAL A 82 -19.09 -0.01 -18.56
N LYS A 83 -18.65 -0.95 -19.39
CA LYS A 83 -19.51 -1.94 -20.06
C LYS A 83 -19.14 -3.35 -19.63
N GLU A 84 -20.13 -4.16 -19.29
CA GLU A 84 -19.95 -5.61 -19.18
C GLU A 84 -19.98 -6.22 -20.58
N VAL A 85 -18.95 -6.98 -20.92
CA VAL A 85 -18.81 -7.64 -22.24
C VAL A 85 -18.82 -9.15 -22.05
N VAL A 86 -19.67 -9.84 -22.81
CA VAL A 86 -19.77 -11.31 -22.85
C VAL A 86 -19.71 -11.74 -24.30
N ASP A 87 -18.87 -12.72 -24.62
CA ASP A 87 -18.65 -13.23 -25.99
C ASP A 87 -18.41 -12.12 -27.02
N GLY A 88 -17.62 -11.11 -26.64
CA GLY A 88 -17.27 -9.98 -27.49
C GLY A 88 -18.39 -8.95 -27.73
N ARG A 89 -19.53 -9.07 -27.04
CA ARG A 89 -20.68 -8.14 -27.16
C ARG A 89 -20.96 -7.43 -25.84
N VAL A 90 -21.33 -6.15 -25.93
CA VAL A 90 -21.77 -5.36 -24.77
C VAL A 90 -23.10 -5.91 -24.26
N ARG A 91 -23.11 -6.44 -23.04
CA ARG A 91 -24.30 -6.97 -22.36
C ARG A 91 -25.08 -5.87 -21.66
N ARG A 92 -24.39 -4.99 -20.92
CA ARG A 92 -24.99 -3.86 -20.19
C ARG A 92 -23.95 -2.81 -19.81
N THR A 93 -24.44 -1.62 -19.45
CA THR A 93 -23.65 -0.61 -18.74
C THR A 93 -23.58 -0.97 -17.26
N VAL A 94 -22.39 -0.91 -16.66
CA VAL A 94 -22.18 -1.06 -15.21
C VAL A 94 -22.24 0.32 -14.55
N PRO A 95 -22.95 0.50 -13.42
CA PRO A 95 -22.92 1.75 -12.67
C PRO A 95 -21.48 2.09 -12.24
N ARG A 96 -20.91 3.15 -12.82
CA ARG A 96 -19.51 3.54 -12.55
C ARG A 96 -19.33 4.14 -11.16
N GLU A 97 -20.41 4.65 -10.57
CA GLU A 97 -20.45 5.28 -9.25
C GLU A 97 -20.13 4.29 -8.12
N THR A 98 -20.21 2.99 -8.40
CA THR A 98 -19.83 1.91 -7.48
C THR A 98 -18.46 1.31 -7.81
N LEU A 99 -17.70 1.88 -8.76
CA LEU A 99 -16.45 1.33 -9.24
C LEU A 99 -15.28 2.30 -9.03
N VAL A 100 -14.13 1.71 -8.73
CA VAL A 100 -12.85 2.41 -8.64
C VAL A 100 -11.80 1.65 -9.43
N GLN A 101 -10.82 2.36 -9.97
CA GLN A 101 -9.60 1.78 -10.52
C GLN A 101 -8.52 1.79 -9.44
N LEU A 102 -7.99 0.62 -9.09
CA LEU A 102 -6.86 0.51 -8.19
C LEU A 102 -5.60 0.98 -8.91
N THR A 103 -4.95 2.01 -8.37
CA THR A 103 -3.72 2.59 -8.93
C THR A 103 -2.49 2.21 -8.12
N GLY A 104 -2.69 1.78 -6.86
CA GLY A 104 -1.60 1.58 -5.91
C GLY A 104 -0.97 2.90 -5.46
N PRO A 105 -0.09 2.88 -4.44
CA PRO A 105 0.44 1.69 -3.78
C PRO A 105 -0.60 0.94 -2.92
N TRP A 106 -0.34 -0.34 -2.70
CA TRP A 106 -0.98 -1.13 -1.65
C TRP A 106 -0.24 -0.91 -0.34
N VAL A 107 -0.94 -0.88 0.77
CA VAL A 107 -0.37 -0.66 2.10
C VAL A 107 -0.80 -1.80 3.01
N PHE A 108 0.18 -2.44 3.65
CA PHE A 108 -0.02 -3.57 4.55
C PHE A 108 0.71 -3.36 5.87
N ASP A 109 0.09 -3.79 6.96
CA ASP A 109 0.82 -4.15 8.16
C ASP A 109 1.54 -5.47 7.92
N ARG A 110 2.77 -5.58 8.43
CA ARG A 110 3.60 -6.78 8.25
C ARG A 110 2.90 -8.04 8.76
N GLU A 111 2.28 -7.99 9.93
CA GLU A 111 1.54 -9.11 10.52
C GLU A 111 0.40 -9.58 9.59
N ALA A 112 -0.42 -8.64 9.11
CA ALA A 112 -1.52 -8.95 8.20
C ALA A 112 -1.04 -9.56 6.88
N LEU A 113 0.11 -9.10 6.35
CA LEU A 113 0.70 -9.64 5.13
C LEU A 113 1.34 -11.01 5.31
N THR A 114 1.93 -11.28 6.48
CA THR A 114 2.45 -12.60 6.84
C THR A 114 1.30 -13.61 7.01
N ASP A 115 0.23 -13.22 7.71
CA ASP A 115 -0.98 -14.04 7.85
C ASP A 115 -1.63 -14.35 6.50
N ALA A 116 -1.69 -13.35 5.61
CA ALA A 116 -2.19 -13.53 4.26
C ALA A 116 -1.37 -14.56 3.47
N GLN A 117 -0.04 -14.51 3.55
CA GLN A 117 0.84 -15.50 2.91
C GLN A 117 0.60 -16.92 3.42
N ALA A 118 0.38 -17.07 4.73
CA ALA A 118 0.09 -18.38 5.31
C ALA A 118 -1.22 -18.97 4.77
N ARG A 119 -2.25 -18.13 4.57
CA ARG A 119 -3.56 -18.56 4.04
C ARG A 119 -3.50 -19.04 2.60
N VAL A 120 -2.60 -18.48 1.78
CA VAL A 120 -2.53 -18.80 0.34
C VAL A 120 -1.50 -19.88 -0.02
N ALA A 121 -0.79 -20.45 0.97
CA ALA A 121 0.32 -21.38 0.74
C ALA A 121 -0.02 -22.59 -0.16
N GLY A 122 -1.27 -23.05 -0.18
CA GLY A 122 -1.73 -24.17 -1.02
C GLY A 122 -2.20 -23.82 -2.43
N GLY A 123 -2.32 -22.54 -2.79
CA GLY A 123 -2.96 -22.07 -4.03
C GLY A 123 -2.17 -20.99 -4.78
N GLN A 124 -0.85 -20.92 -4.54
CA GLN A 124 -0.02 -19.80 -5.00
C GLN A 124 0.12 -19.73 -6.53
N ALA A 125 0.02 -20.86 -7.23
CA ALA A 125 0.26 -20.93 -8.67
C ALA A 125 -0.77 -20.17 -9.51
N GLN A 126 -2.00 -20.01 -9.00
CA GLN A 126 -3.08 -19.31 -9.69
C GLN A 126 -3.10 -17.81 -9.38
N ILE A 127 -2.31 -17.35 -8.41
CA ILE A 127 -2.29 -15.96 -7.97
C ILE A 127 -1.23 -15.20 -8.76
N THR A 128 -1.66 -14.27 -9.61
CA THR A 128 -0.78 -13.51 -10.52
C THR A 128 -0.65 -12.03 -10.19
N ASP A 129 -1.44 -11.51 -9.26
CA ASP A 129 -1.41 -10.10 -8.89
C ASP A 129 -1.90 -9.89 -7.45
N MET A 130 -1.87 -8.64 -7.00
CA MET A 130 -2.24 -8.28 -5.64
C MET A 130 -3.75 -8.41 -5.37
N ILE A 131 -4.60 -8.25 -6.39
CA ILE A 131 -6.05 -8.40 -6.24
C ILE A 131 -6.34 -9.88 -5.95
N GLY A 132 -5.85 -10.78 -6.81
CA GLY A 132 -5.99 -12.22 -6.63
C GLY A 132 -5.37 -12.71 -5.33
N PHE A 133 -4.26 -12.11 -4.87
CA PHE A 133 -3.67 -12.42 -3.57
C PHE A 133 -4.60 -12.04 -2.41
N CYS A 134 -5.17 -10.83 -2.43
CA CYS A 134 -6.10 -10.38 -1.39
C CYS A 134 -7.40 -11.20 -1.39
N GLU A 135 -7.92 -11.56 -2.57
CA GLU A 135 -9.10 -12.41 -2.71
C GLU A 135 -8.85 -13.81 -2.14
N ALA A 136 -7.75 -14.46 -2.55
CA ALA A 136 -7.38 -15.79 -2.07
C ALA A 136 -7.09 -15.83 -0.55
N ALA A 137 -6.56 -14.74 0.02
CA ALA A 137 -6.31 -14.60 1.44
C ALA A 137 -7.55 -14.14 2.25
N HIS A 138 -8.68 -13.89 1.58
CA HIS A 138 -9.91 -13.36 2.15
C HIS A 138 -9.71 -12.06 2.95
N LEU A 139 -8.90 -11.14 2.41
CA LEU A 139 -8.60 -9.87 3.07
C LEU A 139 -9.73 -8.85 2.86
N ARG A 140 -10.04 -8.11 3.92
CA ARG A 140 -10.83 -6.89 3.81
C ARG A 140 -9.91 -5.74 3.45
N VAL A 141 -9.99 -5.28 2.21
CA VAL A 141 -9.16 -4.20 1.69
C VAL A 141 -9.89 -2.88 1.81
N ARG A 142 -9.26 -1.88 2.44
CA ARG A 142 -9.79 -0.52 2.43
C ARG A 142 -9.37 0.21 1.16
N VAL A 143 -10.34 0.78 0.45
CA VAL A 143 -10.07 1.70 -0.65
C VAL A 143 -9.71 3.07 -0.08
N LEU A 144 -8.53 3.57 -0.44
CA LEU A 144 -8.01 4.87 -0.07
C LEU A 144 -8.19 5.80 -1.28
N ALA A 145 -8.91 6.90 -1.08
CA ALA A 145 -9.10 7.88 -2.14
C ALA A 145 -7.79 8.63 -2.43
N GLN A 146 -7.41 8.69 -3.70
CA GLN A 146 -6.41 9.64 -4.15
C GLN A 146 -7.02 11.06 -4.03
N ARG A 147 -6.46 11.89 -3.14
CA ARG A 147 -6.91 13.27 -2.95
C ARG A 147 -6.33 14.20 -4.00
#